data_AF-A3A8I3-F1
#
_entry.id   AF-A3A8I3-F1
#
_cell.length_a   1.000
_cell.length_b   1.000
_cell.length_c   1.000
_cell.angle_alpha   90.00
_cell.angle_beta   90.00
_cell.angle_gamma   90.00
#
_symmetry.space_group_name_H-M   'P 1'
#
loop_
_entity.id
_entity.type
_entity.pdbx_description
1 polymer ?
#
loop_
_entity_poly.entity_id
_entity_poly.type
_entity_poly.pdbx_seq_one_letter_code
_entity_poly.pdbx_strand_id
1 'polypeptide(L)'
;MATIIPVLLRLLLLLLPLPLIRDHLWAPSHLRPTPQDDAGELHPIFLVPGATCSNVEARLTEAYRPSAAHCGAMKGKGWFGLWENNTELQAHDYAECFQEQMALVYDPAANEYRNLPGVDTRVPNFGSVRSFGSKDVFNP
;
A
#
# COMPACT_ATOMS: atom_id res chain seq x y z
N MET A 1 22.48 -67.65 8.43
CA MET A 1 21.99 -66.84 9.56
C MET A 1 22.30 -65.33 9.43
N ALA A 2 23.09 -64.88 8.46
CA ALA A 2 23.50 -63.46 8.34
C ALA A 2 22.50 -62.51 7.63
N THR A 3 21.46 -63.04 6.98
CA THR A 3 20.51 -62.25 6.16
C THR A 3 19.14 -62.06 6.81
N ILE A 4 18.88 -62.70 7.95
CA ILE A 4 17.58 -62.65 8.63
C ILE A 4 17.42 -61.35 9.42
N ILE A 5 18.51 -60.88 10.05
CA ILE A 5 18.53 -59.67 10.87
C ILE A 5 18.14 -58.40 10.09
N PRO A 6 18.70 -58.10 8.89
CA PRO A 6 18.31 -56.90 8.14
C PRO A 6 16.89 -56.99 7.58
N VAL A 7 16.39 -58.20 7.29
CA VAL A 7 15.02 -58.41 6.81
C VAL A 7 14.02 -58.20 7.95
N LEU A 8 14.31 -58.73 9.15
CA LEU A 8 13.49 -58.50 10.34
C LEU A 8 13.47 -57.01 10.72
N LEU A 9 14.60 -56.31 10.63
CA LEU A 9 14.67 -54.88 10.93
C LEU A 9 13.82 -54.04 9.96
N ARG A 10 13.83 -54.37 8.66
CA ARG A 10 12.99 -53.70 7.65
C ARG A 10 11.50 -54.00 7.85
N LEU A 11 11.14 -55.23 8.21
CA LEU A 11 9.76 -55.59 8.55
C LEU A 11 9.29 -54.88 9.82
N LEU A 12 10.15 -54.75 10.83
CA LEU A 12 9.84 -54.04 12.07
C LEU A 12 9.59 -52.54 11.82
N LEU A 13 10.38 -51.91 10.93
CA LEU A 13 10.21 -50.52 10.51
C LEU A 13 8.93 -50.27 9.70
N LEU A 14 8.41 -51.28 9.00
CA LEU A 14 7.13 -51.22 8.28
C LEU A 14 5.91 -51.45 9.20
N LEU A 15 6.12 -52.08 10.37
CA LEU A 15 5.10 -52.36 11.38
C LEU A 15 5.02 -51.28 12.46
N LEU A 16 6.00 -50.38 12.54
CA LEU A 16 5.86 -49.13 13.29
C LEU A 16 4.76 -48.30 12.63
N PRO A 17 3.64 -48.05 13.30
CA PRO A 17 2.54 -47.31 12.70
C PRO A 17 3.06 -45.90 12.38
N LEU A 18 3.16 -45.58 11.09
CA LEU A 18 3.47 -44.24 10.58
C LEU A 18 2.73 -43.10 11.31
N PRO A 19 1.49 -43.25 11.84
CA PRO A 19 0.88 -42.16 12.61
C PRO A 19 1.63 -41.81 13.92
N LEU A 20 2.30 -42.76 14.60
CA LEU A 20 2.99 -42.46 15.86
C LEU A 20 4.30 -41.66 15.66
N ILE A 21 4.98 -41.86 14.53
CA ILE A 21 6.17 -41.06 14.19
C ILE A 21 5.76 -39.63 13.80
N ARG A 22 4.60 -39.51 13.12
CA ARG A 22 4.04 -38.20 12.75
C ARG A 22 3.59 -37.41 13.97
N ASP A 23 2.97 -38.04 14.96
CA ASP A 23 2.46 -37.33 16.14
C ASP A 23 3.56 -36.90 17.13
N HIS A 24 4.73 -37.56 17.12
CA HIS A 24 5.85 -37.20 18.02
C HIS A 24 6.94 -36.33 17.38
N LEU A 25 7.12 -36.38 16.06
CA LEU A 25 8.06 -35.49 15.34
C LEU A 25 7.37 -34.29 14.70
N TRP A 26 6.05 -34.30 14.60
CA TRP A 26 5.22 -33.25 14.02
C TRP A 26 4.11 -32.82 14.98
N ALA A 27 4.37 -32.83 16.28
CA ALA A 27 3.60 -31.99 17.19
C ALA A 27 4.04 -30.53 16.91
N PRO A 28 3.16 -29.64 16.40
CA PRO A 28 3.43 -28.23 16.53
C PRO A 28 3.49 -28.00 18.04
N SER A 29 4.63 -27.51 18.51
CA SER A 29 4.80 -27.06 19.87
C SER A 29 3.76 -25.97 20.15
N HIS A 30 2.55 -26.34 20.54
CA HIS A 30 1.62 -25.47 21.25
C HIS A 30 2.16 -25.28 22.69
N LEU A 31 3.40 -24.79 22.77
CA LEU A 31 3.90 -24.14 23.97
C LEU A 31 2.98 -22.94 24.17
N ARG A 32 2.28 -22.93 25.30
CA ARG A 32 1.56 -21.74 25.76
C ARG A 32 2.57 -20.58 25.75
N PRO A 33 2.32 -19.53 24.97
CA PRO A 33 3.25 -18.42 24.93
C PRO A 33 3.25 -17.75 26.30
N THR A 34 4.43 -17.68 26.92
CA THR A 34 4.67 -16.76 28.02
C THR A 34 4.42 -15.34 27.50
N PRO A 35 3.88 -14.40 28.29
CA PRO A 35 3.48 -13.06 27.81
C PRO A 35 4.61 -12.19 27.24
N GLN A 36 5.83 -12.72 27.13
CA GLN A 36 7.04 -11.98 26.87
C GLN A 36 7.88 -12.54 25.70
N ASP A 37 7.44 -13.64 25.06
CA ASP A 37 8.22 -14.29 23.98
C ASP A 37 7.39 -14.71 22.75
N ASP A 38 6.18 -14.17 22.58
CA ASP A 38 5.30 -14.48 21.44
C ASP A 38 4.77 -13.20 20.78
N ALA A 39 5.68 -12.42 20.22
CA ALA A 39 5.33 -11.74 18.98
C ALA A 39 5.30 -12.83 17.91
N GLY A 40 4.20 -13.59 17.86
CA GLY A 40 4.01 -14.67 16.89
C GLY A 40 4.37 -14.20 15.49
N GLU A 41 4.92 -15.10 14.68
CA GLU A 41 5.44 -14.81 13.34
C GLU A 41 4.42 -13.96 12.53
N LEU A 42 4.70 -12.67 12.40
CA LEU A 42 3.80 -11.74 11.73
C LEU A 42 3.97 -11.87 10.21
N HIS A 43 2.86 -12.05 9.50
CA HIS A 43 2.86 -12.03 8.05
C HIS A 43 2.81 -10.59 7.53
N PRO A 44 3.66 -10.22 6.55
CA PRO A 44 3.59 -8.89 5.95
C PRO A 44 2.30 -8.73 5.15
N ILE A 45 1.64 -7.59 5.34
CA ILE A 45 0.44 -7.19 4.60
C ILE A 45 0.75 -5.92 3.83
N PHE A 46 0.43 -5.92 2.53
CA PHE A 46 0.54 -4.76 1.66
C PHE A 46 -0.86 -4.29 1.29
N LEU A 47 -1.13 -3.00 1.50
CA LEU A 47 -2.40 -2.37 1.16
C LEU A 47 -2.25 -1.59 -0.13
N VAL A 48 -3.04 -1.94 -1.13
CA VAL A 48 -3.12 -1.22 -2.41
C VAL A 48 -4.45 -0.46 -2.43
N PRO A 49 -4.45 0.87 -2.28
CA PRO A 49 -5.67 1.65 -2.27
C PRO A 49 -6.35 1.63 -3.65
N GLY A 50 -7.67 1.77 -3.63
CA GLY A 50 -8.47 1.98 -4.84
C GLY A 50 -8.36 3.40 -5.39
N ALA A 51 -9.12 3.67 -6.45
CA ALA A 51 -9.21 5.01 -7.03
C ALA A 51 -9.65 6.03 -5.96
N THR A 52 -9.11 7.26 -6.04
CA THR A 52 -9.40 8.38 -5.12
C THR A 52 -9.02 8.19 -3.65
N CYS A 53 -8.51 7.04 -3.22
CA CYS A 53 -8.14 6.84 -1.82
C CYS A 53 -6.75 7.41 -1.48
N SER A 54 -5.78 7.32 -2.40
CA SER A 54 -4.43 7.85 -2.18
C SER A 54 -4.42 9.36 -2.01
N ASN A 55 -3.51 9.87 -1.19
CA ASN A 55 -3.20 11.28 -1.15
C ASN A 55 -2.42 11.68 -2.41
N VAL A 56 -2.70 12.87 -2.92
CA VAL A 56 -1.95 13.47 -4.02
C VAL A 56 -1.54 14.87 -3.59
N GLU A 57 -0.26 15.17 -3.75
CA GLU A 57 0.27 16.52 -3.62
C GLU A 57 0.60 17.08 -4.99
N ALA A 58 0.52 18.40 -5.12
CA ALA A 58 0.97 19.11 -6.29
C ALA A 58 1.99 20.21 -5.95
N ARG A 59 2.76 20.61 -6.95
CA ARG A 59 3.64 21.78 -6.92
C ARG A 59 3.46 22.55 -8.21
N LEU A 60 3.20 23.86 -8.09
CA LEU A 60 3.07 24.76 -9.24
C LEU A 60 4.43 25.36 -9.58
N THR A 61 4.89 25.13 -10.81
CA THR A 61 6.18 25.61 -11.32
C THR A 61 6.03 26.94 -12.06
N GLU A 62 7.15 27.51 -12.51
CA GLU A 62 7.14 28.73 -13.32
C GLU A 62 6.38 28.61 -14.64
N ALA A 63 6.33 27.42 -15.22
CA ALA A 63 5.59 27.15 -16.44
C ALA A 63 4.07 27.16 -16.27
N TYR A 64 3.56 27.12 -15.02
CA TYR A 64 2.13 27.07 -14.76
C TYR A 64 1.45 28.38 -15.20
N ARG A 65 0.42 28.24 -16.04
CA ARG A 65 -0.40 29.33 -16.57
C ARG A 65 -1.86 29.06 -16.16
N PRO A 66 -2.30 29.58 -15.00
CA PRO A 66 -3.64 29.28 -14.50
C PRO A 66 -4.73 29.94 -15.35
N SER A 67 -5.88 29.29 -15.51
CA SER A 67 -7.05 29.89 -16.17
C SER A 67 -7.61 31.09 -15.41
N ALA A 68 -7.52 31.05 -14.07
CA ALA A 68 -7.91 32.14 -13.17
C ALA A 68 -6.76 32.49 -12.22
N ALA A 69 -6.55 33.79 -11.97
CA ALA A 69 -5.41 34.27 -11.19
C ALA A 69 -5.31 33.63 -9.79
N HIS A 70 -6.45 33.36 -9.14
CA HIS A 70 -6.51 32.77 -7.81
C HIS A 70 -5.99 31.32 -7.78
N CYS A 71 -6.07 30.56 -8.88
CA CYS A 71 -5.51 29.20 -8.96
C CYS A 71 -3.97 29.20 -8.91
N GLY A 72 -3.32 30.32 -9.20
CA GLY A 72 -1.88 30.50 -9.05
C GLY A 72 -1.40 30.71 -7.60
N ALA A 73 -2.29 30.75 -6.60
CA ALA A 73 -1.95 31.15 -5.22
C ALA A 73 -0.88 30.28 -4.54
N MET A 74 -0.67 29.04 -5.00
CA MET A 74 0.33 28.10 -4.47
C MET A 74 1.67 28.12 -5.22
N LYS A 75 1.81 28.94 -6.27
CA LYS A 75 3.04 29.05 -7.03
C LYS A 75 4.19 29.58 -6.14
N GLY A 76 5.32 28.87 -6.18
CA GLY A 76 6.48 29.18 -5.33
C GLY A 76 6.37 28.76 -3.86
N LYS A 77 5.24 28.17 -3.42
CA LYS A 77 5.04 27.74 -2.01
C LYS A 77 5.46 26.30 -1.71
N GLY A 78 5.97 25.57 -2.70
CA GLY A 78 6.37 24.18 -2.56
C GLY A 78 5.23 23.19 -2.85
N TRP A 79 5.27 22.03 -2.20
CA TRP A 79 4.25 21.00 -2.34
C TRP A 79 3.03 21.33 -1.45
N PHE A 80 1.83 21.15 -1.98
CA PHE A 80 0.57 21.29 -1.26
C PHE A 80 -0.35 20.11 -1.53
N GLY A 81 -1.28 19.83 -0.62
CA GLY A 81 -2.27 18.77 -0.77
C GLY A 81 -3.24 19.12 -1.90
N LEU A 82 -3.11 18.46 -3.06
CA LEU A 82 -4.06 18.57 -4.16
C LEU A 82 -5.30 17.71 -3.89
N TRP A 83 -5.09 16.54 -3.29
CA TRP A 83 -6.14 15.59 -2.94
C TRP A 83 -5.79 14.88 -1.63
N GLU A 84 -6.04 15.55 -0.50
CA GLU A 84 -5.81 14.99 0.84
C GLU A 84 -7.09 15.00 1.68
N ASN A 85 -7.81 16.12 1.67
CA ASN A 85 -9.16 16.24 2.20
C ASN A 85 -10.03 16.99 1.20
N ASN A 86 -11.34 16.80 1.27
CA ASN A 86 -12.30 17.46 0.38
C ASN A 86 -12.89 18.76 0.98
N THR A 87 -12.44 19.17 2.18
CA THR A 87 -12.97 20.36 2.86
C THR A 87 -12.73 21.63 2.05
N GLU A 88 -11.52 21.80 1.51
CA GLU A 88 -11.18 22.96 0.68
C GLU A 88 -11.87 22.93 -0.69
N LEU A 89 -12.19 21.74 -1.22
CA LEU A 89 -12.96 21.60 -2.46
C LEU A 89 -14.41 22.07 -2.30
N GLN A 90 -14.96 21.98 -1.09
CA GLN A 90 -16.29 22.46 -0.76
C GLN A 90 -16.33 23.97 -0.52
N ALA A 91 -15.17 24.60 -0.26
CA ALA A 91 -15.08 26.05 -0.22
C ALA A 91 -15.29 26.60 -1.63
N HIS A 92 -16.19 27.58 -1.76
CA HIS A 92 -16.43 28.23 -3.04
C HIS A 92 -15.12 28.78 -3.60
N ASP A 93 -14.93 28.63 -4.91
CA ASP A 93 -13.80 29.11 -5.73
C ASP A 93 -12.57 28.19 -5.81
N TYR A 94 -12.41 27.14 -5.00
CA TYR A 94 -11.25 26.22 -5.16
C TYR A 94 -11.51 25.02 -6.08
N ALA A 95 -12.78 24.65 -6.29
CA ALA A 95 -13.14 23.49 -7.11
C ALA A 95 -12.66 23.61 -8.57
N GLU A 96 -12.70 24.81 -9.16
CA GLU A 96 -12.21 25.06 -10.52
C GLU A 96 -10.69 24.88 -10.60
N CYS A 97 -9.94 25.43 -9.62
CA CYS A 97 -8.50 25.27 -9.54
C CYS A 97 -8.09 23.82 -9.35
N PHE A 98 -8.80 23.07 -8.50
CA PHE A 98 -8.57 21.64 -8.32
C PHE A 98 -8.78 20.87 -9.62
N GLN A 99 -9.89 21.10 -10.33
CA GLN A 99 -10.17 20.42 -11.60
C GLN A 99 -9.07 20.68 -12.63
N GLU A 100 -8.61 21.93 -12.73
CA GLU A 100 -7.51 22.30 -13.63
C GLU A 100 -6.19 21.61 -13.24
N GLN A 101 -5.82 21.66 -11.96
CA GLN A 101 -4.54 21.15 -11.47
C GLN A 101 -4.48 19.62 -11.41
N MET A 102 -5.63 18.95 -11.26
CA MET A 102 -5.75 17.50 -11.31
C MET A 102 -5.88 16.96 -12.75
N ALA A 103 -6.13 17.83 -13.74
CA ALA A 103 -6.29 17.41 -15.12
C ALA A 103 -5.01 16.83 -15.72
N LEU A 104 -5.19 15.81 -16.57
CA LEU A 104 -4.15 15.22 -17.38
C LEU A 104 -4.32 15.62 -18.84
N VAL A 105 -3.19 15.88 -19.51
CA VAL A 105 -3.12 16.18 -20.93
C VAL A 105 -2.60 14.94 -21.66
N TYR A 106 -3.32 14.49 -22.66
CA TYR A 106 -2.88 13.40 -23.52
C TYR A 106 -1.82 13.90 -24.52
N ASP A 107 -0.66 13.26 -24.53
CA ASP A 107 0.43 13.48 -25.47
C ASP A 107 0.37 12.40 -26.57
N PRO A 108 -0.09 12.73 -27.79
CA PRO A 108 -0.25 11.74 -28.85
C PRO A 108 1.09 11.27 -29.44
N ALA A 109 2.16 12.06 -29.31
CA ALA A 109 3.48 11.68 -29.81
C ALA A 109 4.13 10.61 -28.92
N ALA A 110 3.96 10.74 -27.61
CA ALA A 110 4.41 9.73 -26.65
C ALA A 110 3.38 8.62 -26.37
N ASN A 111 2.11 8.83 -26.76
CA ASN A 111 0.97 7.97 -26.43
C ASN A 111 0.79 7.78 -24.91
N GLU A 112 0.90 8.87 -24.15
CA GLU A 112 0.84 8.86 -22.69
C GLU A 112 0.03 10.06 -22.16
N TYR A 113 -0.43 9.96 -20.92
CA TYR A 113 -0.99 11.10 -20.20
C TYR A 113 0.10 11.77 -19.36
N ARG A 114 0.14 13.10 -19.40
CA ARG A 114 1.05 13.93 -18.61
C ARG A 114 0.24 14.90 -17.75
N ASN A 115 0.83 15.37 -16.66
CA ASN A 115 0.22 16.46 -15.91
C ASN A 115 0.05 17.71 -16.79
N LEU A 116 -0.87 18.58 -16.41
CA LEU A 116 -0.99 19.91 -17.00
C LEU A 116 0.37 20.64 -16.99
N PRO A 117 0.78 21.31 -18.08
CA PRO A 117 2.04 22.04 -18.13
C PRO A 117 2.23 22.98 -16.95
N GLY A 118 3.30 22.74 -16.20
CA GLY A 118 3.68 23.50 -15.04
C GLY A 118 3.10 23.01 -13.71
N VAL A 119 2.30 21.93 -13.71
CA VAL A 119 1.85 21.23 -12.51
C VAL A 119 2.64 19.95 -12.34
N ASP A 120 3.39 19.83 -11.24
CA ASP A 120 3.98 18.55 -10.82
C ASP A 120 3.06 17.89 -9.81
N THR A 121 2.93 16.56 -9.85
CA THR A 121 2.13 15.77 -8.90
C THR A 121 2.99 14.66 -8.28
N ARG A 122 2.67 14.27 -7.05
CA ARG A 122 3.28 13.11 -6.38
C ARG A 122 2.33 12.45 -5.39
N VAL A 123 2.63 11.20 -5.05
CA VAL A 123 1.99 10.48 -3.94
C VAL A 123 2.89 10.59 -2.69
N PRO A 124 2.48 11.30 -1.64
CA PRO A 124 3.25 11.40 -0.40
C PRO A 124 3.16 10.09 0.41
N ASN A 125 4.08 9.93 1.37
CA ASN A 125 4.02 8.90 2.41
C ASN A 125 3.97 7.43 1.90
N PHE A 126 4.52 7.12 0.72
CA PHE A 126 4.58 5.75 0.22
C PHE A 126 5.18 4.78 1.24
N GLY A 127 4.55 3.61 1.44
CA GLY A 127 4.92 2.64 2.47
C GLY A 127 4.31 2.90 3.86
N SER A 128 3.53 3.98 4.03
CA SER A 128 2.79 4.28 5.24
C SER A 128 1.28 4.20 5.02
N VAL A 129 0.54 3.76 6.04
CA VAL A 129 -0.93 3.82 6.07
C VAL A 129 -1.49 5.26 6.07
N ARG A 130 -0.64 6.27 6.25
CA ARG A 130 -1.01 7.69 6.12
C ARG A 130 -1.07 8.18 4.66
N SER A 131 -0.74 7.32 3.69
CA SER A 131 -0.75 7.69 2.26
C SER A 131 -2.13 7.60 1.61
N PHE A 132 -3.15 7.09 2.32
CA PHE A 132 -4.51 6.98 1.84
C PHE A 132 -5.50 7.04 3.02
N GLY A 133 -6.76 7.35 2.75
CA GLY A 133 -7.81 7.42 3.78
C GLY A 133 -9.11 8.02 3.26
N SER A 134 -10.08 8.18 4.16
CA SER A 134 -11.28 8.98 3.88
C SER A 134 -10.88 10.42 3.58
N LYS A 135 -11.48 11.00 2.54
CA LYS A 135 -11.28 12.40 2.15
C LYS A 135 -12.30 13.32 2.80
N ASP A 136 -13.40 12.75 3.29
CA ASP A 136 -14.43 13.45 4.05
C ASP A 136 -14.00 13.52 5.51
N VAL A 137 -13.59 14.72 5.94
CA VAL A 137 -13.12 14.94 7.33
C VAL A 137 -14.29 14.94 8.32
N PHE A 138 -15.53 15.10 7.84
CA PHE A 138 -16.73 15.07 8.67
C PHE A 138 -17.32 13.66 8.79
N ASN A 139 -16.94 12.75 7.90
CA ASN A 139 -17.29 11.33 7.95
C ASN A 139 -16.04 10.46 7.73
N PRO A 140 -15.15 10.39 8.75
CA PRO A 140 -13.85 9.74 8.65
C PRO A 140 -13.92 8.21 8.54
#